data_AF-A0A3N1TNC3-F1
#
_entry.id   AF-A0A3N1TNC3-F1
#
_cell.length_a   1.000
_cell.length_b   1.000
_cell.length_c   1.000
_cell.angle_alpha   90.00
_cell.angle_beta   90.00
_cell.angle_gamma   90.00
#
_symmetry.space_group_name_H-M   'P 1'
#
loop_
_entity.id
_entity.type
_entity.pdbx_description
1 polymer ?
#
loop_
_entity_poly.entity_id
_entity_poly.type
_entity_poly.pdbx_seq_one_letter_code
_entity_poly.pdbx_strand_id
1 'polypeptide(L)'
;MEESAAHPAAVPHDLLATIREGTPMTASHLLVPVPIPDRVAALIGSCIPPHILEAEFDAECAAREVRRFRGPRLGIEDQADREHALSELARANKLLAAHHPLLTVRPGSSW
;
A
#
# COMPACT_ATOMS: atom_id res chain seq x y z
N MET A 1 59.68 2.60 24.57
CA MET A 1 58.32 2.10 24.84
C MET A 1 57.41 2.75 23.82
N GLU A 2 56.99 1.94 22.85
CA GLU A 2 55.84 2.02 21.93
C GLU A 2 55.40 3.39 21.40
N GLU A 3 55.58 3.69 20.12
CA GLU A 3 54.79 3.20 18.97
C GLU A 3 53.31 3.62 19.06
N SER A 4 52.93 4.69 18.37
CA SER A 4 51.58 4.81 17.83
C SER A 4 51.62 5.61 16.54
N ALA A 5 51.23 4.91 15.48
CA ALA A 5 51.39 5.26 14.10
C ALA A 5 50.46 6.39 13.64
N ALA A 6 50.93 7.12 12.64
CA ALA A 6 50.19 8.09 11.85
C ALA A 6 48.90 7.52 11.25
N HIS A 7 47.83 8.32 11.20
CA HIS A 7 46.91 8.35 10.06
C HIS A 7 46.27 9.75 9.89
N PRO A 8 46.02 10.21 8.64
CA PRO A 8 45.88 11.61 8.30
C PRO A 8 44.43 12.09 8.11
N ALA A 9 44.29 13.42 8.13
CA ALA A 9 43.30 14.25 7.46
C ALA A 9 41.82 14.04 7.85
N ALA A 10 41.35 14.95 8.71
CA ALA A 10 39.93 15.27 8.85
C ALA A 10 39.36 15.73 7.51
N VAL A 11 38.42 14.96 6.96
CA VAL A 11 37.61 15.37 5.80
C VAL A 11 36.41 16.16 6.36
N PRO A 12 36.21 17.42 5.95
CA PRO A 12 35.11 18.23 6.45
C PRO A 12 33.75 17.70 5.98
N HIS A 13 32.78 17.67 6.90
CA HIS A 13 31.39 17.21 6.75
C HIS A 13 30.52 18.13 5.87
N ASP A 14 31.03 18.64 4.76
CA ASP A 14 30.33 19.66 3.97
C ASP A 14 29.89 19.15 2.58
N LEU A 15 29.10 18.07 2.60
CA LEU A 15 28.42 17.50 1.41
C LEU A 15 26.89 17.55 1.53
N LEU A 16 26.35 18.50 2.29
CA LEU A 16 24.90 18.73 2.43
C LEU A 16 24.45 20.14 2.01
N ALA A 17 25.32 20.93 1.37
CA ALA A 17 25.02 22.30 0.95
C ALA A 17 24.94 22.51 -0.58
N THR A 18 24.90 21.45 -1.39
CA THR A 18 24.68 21.53 -2.87
C THR A 18 23.28 21.02 -3.27
N ILE A 19 22.29 21.15 -2.38
CA ILE A 19 20.88 21.01 -2.74
C ILE A 19 20.19 22.35 -2.48
N ARG A 20 20.67 23.39 -3.15
CA ARG A 20 19.96 24.66 -3.25
C ARG A 20 20.09 25.21 -4.66
N GLU A 21 19.12 24.85 -5.49
CA GLU A 21 18.38 25.66 -6.47
C GLU A 21 17.88 24.72 -7.57
N GLY A 22 16.58 24.46 -7.56
CA GLY A 22 15.94 23.58 -8.53
C GLY A 22 14.61 23.10 -7.99
N THR A 23 13.60 23.95 -8.11
CA THR A 23 12.19 23.55 -8.01
C THR A 23 12.03 22.24 -8.78
N PRO A 24 11.58 21.12 -8.19
CA PRO A 24 11.22 19.96 -8.98
C PRO A 24 9.93 20.33 -9.72
N MET A 25 10.08 20.97 -10.88
CA MET A 25 9.03 20.97 -11.89
C MET A 25 8.78 19.50 -12.21
N THR A 26 7.61 19.04 -11.81
CA THR A 26 7.15 17.66 -11.90
C THR A 26 7.33 17.14 -13.33
N ALA A 27 8.30 16.24 -13.51
CA ALA A 27 8.56 15.53 -14.77
C ALA A 27 7.39 14.61 -15.22
N SER A 28 6.23 14.70 -14.58
CA SER A 28 5.00 13.98 -14.92
C SER A 28 4.43 14.38 -16.28
N HIS A 29 4.78 15.55 -16.82
CA HIS A 29 4.21 16.06 -18.08
C HIS A 29 4.93 15.56 -19.36
N LEU A 30 6.01 14.77 -19.25
CA LEU A 30 6.81 14.30 -20.40
C LEU A 30 6.75 12.80 -20.67
N LEU A 31 5.98 12.03 -19.90
CA LEU A 31 5.84 10.59 -20.13
C LEU A 31 4.87 10.34 -21.30
N VAL A 32 5.42 10.25 -22.51
CA VAL A 32 4.70 9.68 -23.66
C VAL A 32 4.40 8.21 -23.33
N PRO A 33 3.13 7.77 -23.33
CA PRO A 33 2.80 6.38 -23.05
C PRO A 33 3.43 5.48 -24.12
N VAL A 34 4.40 4.65 -23.72
CA VAL A 34 4.97 3.62 -24.60
C VAL A 34 4.11 2.37 -24.45
N PRO A 35 3.68 1.72 -25.56
CA PRO A 35 2.90 0.50 -25.48
C PRO A 35 3.69 -0.59 -24.74
N ILE A 36 3.06 -1.19 -23.73
CA ILE A 36 3.61 -2.35 -23.01
C ILE A 36 3.45 -3.57 -23.94
N PRO A 37 4.52 -4.33 -24.23
CA PRO A 37 4.38 -5.56 -25.00
C PRO A 37 3.42 -6.56 -24.34
N ASP A 38 2.58 -7.24 -25.13
CA ASP A 38 1.53 -8.14 -24.62
C ASP A 38 2.05 -9.19 -23.63
N ARG A 39 3.25 -9.74 -23.88
CA ARG A 39 3.89 -10.70 -22.97
C ARG A 39 4.20 -10.10 -21.60
N VAL A 40 4.60 -8.83 -21.56
CA VAL A 40 4.85 -8.10 -20.32
C VAL A 40 3.53 -7.80 -19.61
N ALA A 41 2.50 -7.40 -20.34
CA ALA A 41 1.16 -7.19 -19.78
C ALA A 41 0.60 -8.49 -19.15
N ALA A 42 0.74 -9.63 -19.84
CA ALA A 42 0.36 -10.93 -19.30
C ALA A 42 1.18 -11.32 -18.06
N LEU A 43 2.48 -11.02 -18.06
CA LEU A 43 3.37 -11.33 -16.94
C LEU A 43 3.02 -10.48 -15.71
N ILE A 44 2.77 -9.18 -15.88
CA ILE A 44 2.26 -8.30 -14.81
C ILE A 44 0.96 -8.86 -14.23
N GLY A 45 0.02 -9.27 -15.09
CA GLY A 45 -1.24 -9.88 -14.65
C GLY A 45 -1.06 -11.19 -13.88
N SER A 46 0.02 -11.93 -14.13
CA SER A 46 0.33 -13.19 -13.44
C SER A 46 1.06 -13.02 -12.10
N CYS A 47 1.53 -11.82 -11.78
CA CYS A 47 2.32 -11.58 -10.57
C CYS A 47 1.48 -11.62 -9.29
N ILE A 48 0.17 -11.44 -9.36
CA ILE A 48 -0.72 -11.51 -8.19
C ILE A 48 -1.36 -12.91 -8.14
N PRO A 49 -1.16 -13.68 -7.05
CA PRO A 49 -1.78 -14.99 -6.91
C PRO A 49 -3.32 -14.90 -6.93
N PRO A 50 -4.05 -15.86 -7.54
CA PRO A 50 -5.51 -15.80 -7.65
C PRO A 50 -6.26 -15.66 -6.31
N HIS A 51 -5.78 -16.32 -5.26
CA HIS A 51 -6.40 -16.24 -3.92
C HIS A 51 -6.24 -14.85 -3.27
N ILE A 52 -5.28 -14.05 -3.72
CA ILE A 52 -5.12 -12.66 -3.27
C ILE A 52 -6.12 -11.76 -3.98
N LEU A 53 -6.36 -11.99 -5.28
CA LEU A 53 -7.41 -11.29 -6.03
C LEU A 53 -8.80 -11.61 -5.47
N GLU A 54 -9.06 -12.86 -5.12
CA GLU A 54 -10.30 -13.27 -4.45
C GLU A 54 -10.44 -12.58 -3.08
N ALA A 55 -9.38 -12.58 -2.25
CA ALA A 55 -9.39 -11.89 -0.97
C ALA A 55 -9.60 -10.37 -1.10
N GLU A 56 -9.11 -9.74 -2.16
CA GLU A 56 -9.36 -8.33 -2.46
C GLU A 56 -10.84 -8.09 -2.74
N PHE A 57 -11.43 -8.89 -3.63
CA PHE A 57 -12.85 -8.81 -3.96
C PHE A 57 -13.74 -9.04 -2.72
N ASP A 58 -13.42 -10.03 -1.90
CA ASP A 58 -14.12 -10.34 -0.66
C ASP A 58 -14.02 -9.19 0.35
N ALA A 59 -12.82 -8.61 0.49
CA ALA A 59 -12.60 -7.47 1.38
C ALA A 59 -13.40 -6.24 0.93
N GLU A 60 -13.46 -5.95 -0.37
CA GLU A 60 -14.27 -4.86 -0.90
C GLU A 60 -15.77 -5.09 -0.71
N CYS A 61 -16.25 -6.30 -0.98
CA CYS A 61 -17.64 -6.69 -0.76
C CYS A 61 -18.03 -6.56 0.72
N ALA A 62 -17.21 -7.12 1.62
CA ALA A 62 -17.46 -7.04 3.06
C ALA A 62 -17.39 -5.58 3.57
N ALA A 63 -16.43 -4.78 3.09
CA ALA A 63 -16.35 -3.37 3.43
C ALA A 63 -17.58 -2.59 2.97
N ARG A 64 -18.16 -2.93 1.82
CA ARG A 64 -19.42 -2.35 1.32
C ARG A 64 -20.59 -2.71 2.23
N GLU A 65 -20.72 -3.97 2.64
CA GLU A 65 -21.80 -4.38 3.55
C GLU A 65 -21.66 -3.74 4.94
N VAL A 66 -20.45 -3.65 5.50
CA VAL A 66 -20.21 -2.88 6.74
C VAL A 66 -20.65 -1.42 6.59
N ARG A 67 -20.42 -0.81 5.42
CA ARG A 67 -20.87 0.56 5.14
C ARG A 67 -22.39 0.65 4.94
N ARG A 68 -23.09 -0.43 4.62
CA ARG A 68 -24.56 -0.46 4.49
C ARG A 68 -25.24 -0.37 5.85
N PHE A 69 -24.70 -1.05 6.85
CA PHE A 69 -25.21 -1.01 8.23
C PHE A 69 -24.74 0.26 8.97
N ARG A 70 -25.26 1.43 8.56
CA ARG A 70 -25.00 2.72 9.24
C ARG A 70 -26.24 3.21 9.97
N GLY A 71 -26.05 3.77 11.16
CA GLY A 71 -27.06 4.55 11.87
C GLY A 71 -26.95 4.39 13.39
N PRO A 72 -27.48 5.34 14.18
CA PRO A 72 -27.41 5.30 15.63
C PRO A 72 -28.31 4.22 16.27
N ARG A 73 -29.18 3.56 15.49
CA ARG A 73 -30.12 2.53 15.97
C ARG A 73 -30.32 1.43 14.92
N LEU A 74 -29.32 0.57 14.77
CA LEU A 74 -29.50 -0.69 14.04
C LEU A 74 -30.39 -1.63 14.85
N GLY A 75 -31.25 -2.40 14.17
CA GLY A 75 -31.94 -3.51 14.81
C GLY A 75 -30.96 -4.58 15.30
N ILE A 76 -31.42 -5.51 16.14
CA ILE A 76 -30.57 -6.64 16.61
C ILE A 76 -30.07 -7.47 15.41
N GLU A 77 -30.92 -7.67 14.41
CA GLU A 77 -30.58 -8.40 13.19
C GLU A 77 -29.52 -7.66 12.36
N ASP A 78 -29.74 -6.36 12.09
CA ASP A 78 -28.76 -5.53 11.37
C ASP A 78 -27.40 -5.44 12.10
N GLN A 79 -27.41 -5.48 13.43
CA GLN A 79 -26.19 -5.49 14.24
C GLN A 79 -25.42 -6.81 14.07
N ALA A 80 -26.13 -7.94 14.09
CA ALA A 80 -25.52 -9.25 13.86
C ALA A 80 -24.92 -9.35 12.44
N ASP A 81 -25.65 -8.86 11.43
CA ASP A 81 -25.17 -8.84 10.04
C ASP A 81 -23.94 -7.93 9.88
N ARG A 82 -23.92 -6.79 10.57
CA ARG A 82 -22.75 -5.91 10.61
C ARG A 82 -21.53 -6.58 11.23
N GLU A 83 -21.71 -7.31 12.34
CA GLU A 83 -20.62 -8.05 12.99
C GLU A 83 -20.10 -9.20 12.13
N HIS A 84 -21.00 -9.88 11.43
CA HIS A 84 -20.64 -10.88 10.44
C HIS A 84 -19.80 -10.26 9.31
N ALA A 85 -20.26 -9.17 8.71
CA ALA A 85 -19.52 -8.47 7.65
C ALA A 85 -18.15 -7.95 8.12
N LEU A 86 -18.03 -7.47 9.37
CA LEU A 86 -16.74 -7.10 9.97
C LEU A 86 -15.80 -8.30 10.13
N SER A 87 -16.34 -9.47 10.47
CA SER A 87 -15.58 -10.71 10.63
C SER A 87 -15.04 -11.21 9.28
N GLU A 88 -15.86 -11.16 8.23
CA GLU A 88 -15.45 -11.48 6.85
C GLU A 88 -14.36 -10.53 6.37
N LEU A 89 -14.55 -9.22 6.60
CA LEU A 89 -13.54 -8.20 6.27
C LEU A 89 -12.21 -8.45 6.98
N ALA A 90 -12.23 -8.81 8.27
CA ALA A 90 -11.03 -9.12 9.04
C ALA A 90 -10.32 -10.38 8.50
N ARG A 91 -11.08 -11.40 8.09
CA ARG A 91 -10.53 -12.63 7.50
C ARG A 91 -9.83 -12.35 6.18
N ALA A 92 -10.50 -11.63 5.27
CA ALA A 92 -9.93 -11.26 3.97
C ALA A 92 -8.68 -10.36 4.14
N ASN A 93 -8.76 -9.36 5.01
CA ASN A 93 -7.61 -8.49 5.31
C ASN A 93 -6.41 -9.23 5.90
N LYS A 94 -6.62 -10.36 6.59
CA LYS A 94 -5.50 -11.19 7.07
C LYS A 94 -4.71 -11.78 5.91
N LEU A 95 -5.38 -12.24 4.86
CA LEU A 95 -4.75 -12.75 3.64
C LEU A 95 -4.03 -11.63 2.89
N LEU A 96 -4.71 -10.49 2.72
CA LEU A 96 -4.13 -9.32 2.04
C LEU A 96 -2.90 -8.78 2.79
N ALA A 97 -2.97 -8.67 4.11
CA ALA A 97 -1.86 -8.21 4.93
C ALA A 97 -0.66 -9.16 4.90
N ALA A 98 -0.91 -10.48 4.79
CA ALA A 98 0.15 -11.47 4.64
C ALA A 98 0.86 -11.37 3.28
N HIS A 99 0.15 -10.96 2.23
CA HIS A 99 0.74 -10.70 0.92
C HIS A 99 1.46 -9.34 0.86
N HIS A 100 0.75 -8.26 1.20
CA HIS A 100 1.33 -6.92 1.26
C HIS A 100 0.48 -6.00 2.17
N PRO A 101 1.06 -5.35 3.20
CA PRO A 101 0.30 -4.62 4.22
C PRO A 101 -0.53 -3.45 3.67
N LEU A 102 -0.10 -2.83 2.56
CA LEU A 102 -0.83 -1.74 1.92
C LEU A 102 -2.09 -2.18 1.15
N LEU A 103 -2.32 -3.49 0.98
CA LEU A 103 -3.52 -4.01 0.32
C LEU A 103 -4.73 -4.11 1.24
N THR A 104 -4.57 -3.85 2.54
CA THR A 104 -5.67 -3.96 3.51
C THR A 104 -6.77 -2.92 3.26
N VAL A 105 -8.01 -3.38 3.21
CA VAL A 105 -9.19 -2.56 2.92
C VAL A 105 -9.79 -2.03 4.22
N ARG A 106 -10.10 -0.72 4.26
CA ARG A 106 -10.80 -0.09 5.38
C ARG A 106 -12.28 0.16 5.06
N PRO A 107 -13.19 -0.12 6.00
CA PRO A 107 -14.61 0.20 5.87
C PRO A 107 -14.82 1.71 6.13
N GLY A 108 -14.30 2.54 5.24
CA GLY A 108 -14.36 4.01 5.37
C GLY A 108 -13.39 4.78 4.51
N SER A 109 -12.42 4.14 3.84
CA SER A 109 -11.60 4.83 2.84
C SER A 109 -12.48 5.19 1.63
N SER A 110 -12.65 6.49 1.38
CA SER A 110 -12.88 6.94 0.02
C SER A 110 -11.57 6.76 -0.75
N TRP A 111 -11.69 6.24 -1.95
CA TRP A 111 -10.67 6.25 -2.98
C TRP A 111 -10.40 7.71 -3.38
#